data_AF-A0A8H6YZB3-F1
#
_entry.id   AF-A0A8H6YZB3-F1
#
_cell.length_a   1.000
_cell.length_b   1.000
_cell.length_c   1.000
_cell.angle_alpha   90.00
_cell.angle_beta   90.00
_cell.angle_gamma   90.00
#
_symmetry.space_group_name_H-M   'P 1'
#
loop_
_entity.id
_entity.type
_entity.pdbx_description
1 polymer ?
#
loop_
_entity_poly.entity_id
_entity_poly.type
_entity_poly.pdbx_seq_one_letter_code
_entity_poly.pdbx_strand_id
1 'polypeptide(L)'
;MSTISLLDVNLAVAVLESQLYGVYLLLASYTLYLMITRHRECRRVSHASYKGPRSKSPFLSPVALGAFTVFVTVTTHWLLNIIRLYTAFHDCQDGCQGPQQFYSDHSQTTEVLKCGFMVASVSIGDSLIIHRLWAVWAFQTRIIIVPSITLAALTTFGVGLTYQLSTYSSNDSIFQGAFRRWCTGICFFSMSTSIYTTGCIWYKLWDTNRALMDMASGYRSLRVSPYNYKDFSRQCRNTHPLGSLPRRGIRKRLKSPISCHRLHPGYNRNIEPPDPDPFTLGSYR
;
A
#
# COMPACT_ATOMS: atom_id res chain seq x y z
N MET A 1 23.00 17.16 -37.29
CA MET A 1 22.23 16.87 -36.07
C MET A 1 22.32 18.11 -35.20
N SER A 2 21.23 18.84 -35.03
CA SER A 2 21.17 20.02 -34.17
C SER A 2 21.57 19.62 -32.76
N THR A 3 22.70 20.14 -32.29
CA THR A 3 23.17 19.99 -30.92
C THR A 3 22.17 20.69 -30.02
N ILE A 4 21.29 19.90 -29.38
CA ILE A 4 20.33 20.38 -28.40
C ILE A 4 21.13 21.08 -27.29
N SER A 5 20.74 22.29 -26.94
CA SER A 5 21.42 23.02 -25.87
C SER A 5 21.12 22.36 -24.52
N LEU A 6 22.10 22.31 -23.62
CA LEU A 6 21.93 21.79 -22.25
C LEU A 6 20.81 22.53 -21.50
N LEU A 7 20.59 23.81 -21.83
CA LEU A 7 19.52 24.63 -21.27
C LEU A 7 18.14 24.10 -21.68
N ASP A 8 17.93 23.78 -22.97
CA ASP A 8 16.65 23.25 -23.46
C ASP A 8 16.31 21.91 -22.80
N VAL A 9 17.32 21.04 -22.61
CA VAL A 9 17.15 19.76 -21.91
C VAL A 9 16.74 19.97 -20.46
N ASN A 10 17.45 20.84 -19.73
CA ASN A 10 17.15 21.10 -18.32
C ASN A 10 15.80 21.79 -18.11
N LEU A 11 15.39 22.66 -19.04
CA LEU A 11 14.06 23.26 -19.06
C LEU A 11 12.97 22.21 -19.28
N ALA A 12 13.13 21.33 -20.27
CA ALA A 12 12.20 20.25 -20.53
C ALA A 12 12.07 19.32 -19.31
N VAL A 13 13.20 18.98 -18.68
CA VAL A 13 13.24 18.19 -17.44
C VAL A 13 12.50 18.90 -16.30
N ALA A 14 12.71 20.21 -16.10
CA ALA A 14 12.04 20.96 -15.05
C ALA A 14 10.51 21.01 -15.23
N VAL A 15 10.04 21.19 -16.47
CA VAL A 15 8.60 21.16 -16.79
C VAL A 15 8.03 19.77 -16.48
N LEU A 16 8.69 18.70 -16.93
CA LEU A 16 8.26 17.33 -16.65
C LEU A 16 8.25 17.00 -15.15
N GLU A 17 9.30 17.40 -14.42
CA GLU A 17 9.38 17.22 -12.97
C GLU A 17 8.26 17.98 -12.25
N SER A 18 7.93 19.20 -12.67
CA SER A 18 6.82 19.98 -12.08
C SER A 18 5.46 19.33 -12.31
N GLN A 19 5.22 18.77 -13.50
CA GLN A 19 3.98 18.06 -13.81
C GLN A 19 3.83 16.79 -12.96
N LEU A 20 4.91 16.01 -12.85
CA LEU A 20 4.95 14.80 -12.03
C LEU A 20 4.77 15.12 -10.55
N TYR A 21 5.38 16.21 -10.06
CA TYR A 21 5.22 16.66 -8.69
C TYR A 21 3.77 17.07 -8.39
N GLY A 22 3.08 17.74 -9.32
CA GLY A 22 1.66 18.07 -9.19
C GLY A 22 0.78 16.82 -9.02
N VAL A 23 1.00 15.79 -9.85
CA VAL A 23 0.29 14.51 -9.71
C VAL A 23 0.61 13.84 -8.37
N TYR A 24 1.88 13.88 -7.95
CA TYR A 24 2.30 13.35 -6.66
C TYR A 24 1.59 14.04 -5.48
N LEU A 25 1.43 15.36 -5.51
CA LEU A 25 0.69 16.10 -4.47
C LEU A 25 -0.77 15.67 -4.37
N LEU A 26 -1.44 15.43 -5.50
CA LEU A 26 -2.81 14.91 -5.51
C LEU A 26 -2.89 13.51 -4.89
N LEU A 27 -1.96 12.62 -5.22
CA LEU A 27 -1.92 11.27 -4.65
C LEU A 27 -1.56 11.29 -3.15
N ALA A 28 -0.63 12.14 -2.74
CA ALA A 28 -0.22 12.30 -1.35
C ALA A 28 -1.37 12.85 -0.49
N SER A 29 -2.06 13.89 -0.97
CA SER A 29 -3.22 14.47 -0.29
C SER A 29 -4.39 13.48 -0.19
N TYR A 30 -4.68 12.73 -1.26
CA TYR A 30 -5.70 11.67 -1.24
C TYR A 30 -5.35 10.56 -0.25
N THR A 31 -4.09 10.12 -0.22
CA THR A 31 -3.62 9.10 0.73
C THR A 31 -3.75 9.60 2.17
N LEU A 32 -3.35 10.84 2.44
CA LEU A 32 -3.50 11.45 3.75
C LEU A 32 -4.98 11.53 4.17
N TYR A 33 -5.86 11.94 3.27
CA TYR A 33 -7.31 11.97 3.50
C TYR A 33 -7.86 10.59 3.86
N LEU A 34 -7.49 9.54 3.12
CA LEU A 34 -7.90 8.17 3.42
C LEU A 34 -7.37 7.69 4.77
N MET A 35 -6.12 7.99 5.10
CA MET A 35 -5.53 7.61 6.40
C MET A 35 -6.25 8.28 7.57
N ILE A 36 -6.56 9.58 7.44
CA ILE A 36 -7.33 10.32 8.45
C ILE A 36 -8.73 9.74 8.59
N THR A 37 -9.41 9.49 7.47
CA THR A 37 -10.79 8.97 7.46
C THR A 37 -10.87 7.57 8.07
N ARG A 38 -9.97 6.65 7.65
CA ARG A 38 -9.88 5.30 8.21
C ARG A 38 -9.56 5.31 9.70
N HIS A 39 -8.69 6.21 10.16
CA HIS A 39 -8.37 6.33 11.58
C HIS A 39 -9.58 6.82 12.39
N ARG A 40 -10.35 7.79 11.87
CA ARG A 40 -11.59 8.25 12.51
C ARG A 40 -12.59 7.10 12.65
N GLU A 41 -12.70 6.26 11.64
CA GLU A 41 -13.61 5.11 11.65
C GLU A 41 -13.18 4.02 12.65
N CYS A 42 -11.89 3.63 12.66
CA CYS A 42 -11.38 2.69 13.67
C CYS A 42 -11.53 3.23 15.10
N ARG A 43 -11.36 4.55 15.30
CA ARG A 43 -11.56 5.19 16.60
C ARG A 43 -13.03 5.17 17.02
N ARG A 44 -13.97 5.39 16.10
CA ARG A 44 -15.42 5.30 16.37
C ARG A 44 -15.83 3.90 16.84
N VAL A 45 -15.36 2.85 16.17
CA VAL A 45 -15.67 1.45 16.53
C VAL A 45 -15.07 1.07 17.90
N SER A 46 -13.87 1.54 18.22
CA SER A 46 -13.22 1.28 19.51
C SER A 46 -13.98 1.88 20.71
N HIS A 47 -14.64 3.03 20.51
CA HIS A 47 -15.44 3.66 21.57
C HIS A 47 -16.74 2.91 21.91
N ALA A 48 -17.24 2.04 21.02
CA ALA A 48 -18.52 1.34 21.22
C ALA A 48 -18.39 -0.03 21.91
N SER A 49 -17.19 -0.61 22.10
CA SER A 49 -17.12 -2.01 22.59
C SER A 49 -16.00 -2.40 23.56
N TYR A 50 -14.89 -1.68 23.77
CA TYR A 50 -13.91 -2.14 24.77
C TYR A 50 -12.90 -1.06 25.20
N LYS A 51 -12.67 -0.94 26.53
CA LYS A 51 -11.52 -0.21 27.10
C LYS A 51 -10.23 -1.04 26.89
N GLY A 52 -9.79 -1.16 25.64
CA GLY A 52 -8.51 -1.77 25.25
C GLY A 52 -7.36 -0.75 25.24
N PRO A 53 -6.09 -1.21 25.31
CA PRO A 53 -4.94 -0.39 25.70
C PRO A 53 -4.65 0.75 24.72
N ARG A 54 -4.28 1.91 25.29
CA ARG A 54 -3.82 3.17 24.68
C ARG A 54 -3.51 3.05 23.18
N SER A 55 -4.48 3.46 22.37
CA SER A 55 -4.31 3.71 20.93
C SER A 55 -3.14 4.67 20.72
N LYS A 56 -2.02 4.16 20.20
CA LYS A 56 -0.88 4.99 19.78
C LYS A 56 -1.38 5.95 18.68
N SER A 57 -0.92 7.20 18.74
CA SER A 57 -1.31 8.29 17.83
C SER A 57 -1.26 7.88 16.35
N PRO A 58 -2.11 8.44 15.46
CA PRO A 58 -2.14 8.11 14.03
C PRO A 58 -0.80 8.29 13.31
N PHE A 59 0.05 9.19 13.81
CA PHE A 59 1.39 9.46 13.29
C PHE A 59 2.42 8.37 13.60
N LEU A 60 2.09 7.39 14.45
CA LEU A 60 3.00 6.28 14.80
C LEU A 60 2.84 5.05 13.91
N SER A 61 1.93 5.07 12.93
CA SER A 61 1.88 3.99 11.93
C SER A 61 3.14 4.08 11.06
N PRO A 62 3.90 2.98 10.87
CA PRO A 62 5.11 3.00 10.03
C PRO A 62 4.82 3.47 8.59
N VAL A 63 3.59 3.25 8.11
CA VAL A 63 3.15 3.72 6.78
C VAL A 63 2.94 5.23 6.76
N ALA A 64 2.43 5.84 7.84
CA ALA A 64 2.25 7.29 7.94
C ALA A 64 3.60 8.00 7.97
N LEU A 65 4.51 7.47 8.79
CA LEU A 65 5.87 7.98 8.90
C LEU A 65 6.59 7.92 7.55
N GLY A 66 6.55 6.77 6.87
CA GLY A 66 7.16 6.62 5.56
C GLY A 66 6.56 7.55 4.50
N ALA A 67 5.23 7.68 4.45
CA ALA A 67 4.58 8.60 3.52
C ALA A 67 5.00 10.06 3.75
N PHE A 68 5.12 10.48 5.02
CA PHE A 68 5.62 11.81 5.38
C PHE A 68 7.08 12.00 4.96
N THR A 69 7.95 11.00 5.21
CA THR A 69 9.36 11.08 4.80
C THR A 69 9.51 11.18 3.29
N VAL A 70 8.76 10.40 2.50
CA VAL A 70 8.76 10.52 1.03
C VAL A 70 8.27 11.90 0.59
N PHE A 71 7.24 12.44 1.24
CA PHE A 71 6.74 13.77 0.91
C PHE A 71 7.80 14.86 1.10
N VAL A 72 8.53 14.82 2.22
CA VAL A 72 9.61 15.78 2.49
C VAL A 72 10.76 15.61 1.48
N THR A 73 11.20 14.38 1.20
CA THR A 73 12.33 14.15 0.29
C THR A 73 12.00 14.53 -1.16
N VAL A 74 10.81 14.18 -1.65
CA VAL A 74 10.35 14.54 -3.01
C VAL A 74 10.17 16.05 -3.14
N THR A 75 9.58 16.71 -2.13
CA THR A 75 9.44 18.18 -2.14
C THR A 75 10.79 18.88 -2.14
N THR A 76 11.75 18.38 -1.35
CA THR A 76 13.12 18.92 -1.32
C THR A 76 13.82 18.72 -2.66
N HIS A 77 13.70 17.53 -3.26
CA HIS A 77 14.25 17.24 -4.58
C HIS A 77 13.70 18.19 -5.66
N TRP A 78 12.38 18.42 -5.67
CA TRP A 78 11.75 19.35 -6.59
C TRP A 78 12.18 20.80 -6.34
N LEU A 79 12.21 21.25 -5.08
CA LEU A 79 12.64 22.60 -4.72
C LEU A 79 14.09 22.88 -5.15
N LEU A 80 15.00 21.92 -4.95
CA LEU A 80 16.39 22.02 -5.41
C LEU A 80 16.47 22.19 -6.94
N ASN A 81 15.58 21.54 -7.69
CA ASN A 81 15.53 21.71 -9.14
C ASN A 81 15.10 23.13 -9.54
N ILE A 82 14.09 23.70 -8.86
CA ILE A 82 13.62 25.06 -9.11
C ILE A 82 14.68 26.09 -8.73
N ILE A 83 15.33 25.94 -7.57
CA ILE A 83 16.43 26.83 -7.13
C ILE A 83 17.55 26.81 -8.18
N ARG A 84 17.96 25.62 -8.62
CA ARG A 84 19.01 25.48 -9.64
C ARG A 84 18.62 26.17 -10.96
N LEU A 85 17.36 26.01 -11.39
CA LEU A 85 16.87 26.66 -12.60
C LEU A 85 16.88 28.19 -12.45
N TYR A 86 16.42 28.70 -11.30
CA TYR A 86 16.41 30.13 -11.00
C TYR A 86 17.82 30.71 -10.97
N THR A 87 18.76 30.08 -10.28
CA THR A 87 20.17 30.51 -10.24
C THR A 87 20.78 30.51 -11.64
N ALA A 88 20.51 29.49 -12.46
CA ALA A 88 21.01 29.44 -13.83
C ALA A 88 20.49 30.59 -14.71
N PHE A 89 19.24 31.04 -14.52
CA PHE A 89 18.69 32.19 -15.25
C PHE A 89 19.18 33.53 -14.70
N HIS A 90 19.33 33.65 -13.38
CA HIS A 90 19.74 34.89 -12.72
C HIS A 90 21.22 35.21 -12.99
N ASP A 91 22.11 34.22 -12.83
CA ASP A 91 23.55 34.42 -13.02
C ASP A 91 23.92 34.72 -14.49
N CYS A 92 23.05 34.36 -15.45
CA CYS A 92 23.22 34.73 -16.86
C CYS A 92 22.95 36.22 -17.15
N GLN A 93 22.31 36.94 -16.24
CA GLN A 93 21.89 38.33 -16.46
C GLN A 93 22.97 39.35 -16.04
N ASP A 94 23.83 39.00 -15.08
CA ASP A 94 24.77 39.94 -14.41
C ASP A 94 26.24 39.87 -14.90
N GLY A 95 26.51 39.18 -16.02
CA GLY A 95 27.73 39.45 -16.80
C GLY A 95 28.95 38.53 -16.58
N CYS A 96 28.74 37.24 -16.31
CA CYS A 96 29.84 36.26 -16.37
C CYS A 96 29.50 35.07 -17.27
N GLN A 97 30.42 34.82 -18.21
CA GLN A 97 30.59 33.67 -19.09
C GLN A 97 29.40 32.69 -19.21
N GLY A 98 28.68 32.80 -20.34
CA GLY A 98 27.52 32.03 -20.85
C GLY A 98 26.95 30.84 -20.04
N PRO A 99 25.61 30.59 -20.12
CA PRO A 99 24.90 29.51 -19.39
C PRO A 99 25.56 28.13 -19.48
N GLN A 100 26.29 27.86 -20.57
CA GLN A 100 27.07 26.64 -20.77
C GLN A 100 28.18 26.42 -19.74
N GLN A 101 28.86 27.44 -19.22
CA GLN A 101 29.95 27.25 -18.25
C GLN A 101 29.44 27.01 -16.83
N PHE A 102 28.34 27.67 -16.43
CA PHE A 102 27.65 27.40 -15.17
C PHE A 102 27.05 25.98 -15.13
N TYR A 103 26.50 25.50 -16.25
CA TYR A 103 26.09 24.10 -16.39
C TYR A 103 27.25 23.13 -16.60
N SER A 104 28.42 23.56 -17.08
CA SER A 104 29.61 22.70 -17.23
C SER A 104 30.26 22.32 -15.90
N ASP A 105 30.05 23.12 -14.85
CA ASP A 105 30.50 22.80 -13.50
C ASP A 105 29.44 21.98 -12.76
N HIS A 106 29.30 20.71 -13.18
CA HIS A 106 28.42 19.71 -12.56
C HIS A 106 28.83 19.36 -11.10
N SER A 107 29.91 19.97 -10.60
CA SER A 107 30.40 19.87 -9.22
C SER A 107 29.61 20.72 -8.22
N GLN A 108 28.56 21.42 -8.67
CA GLN A 108 27.69 22.13 -7.74
C GLN A 108 27.05 21.14 -6.77
N THR A 109 27.22 21.45 -5.48
CA THR A 109 26.68 20.68 -4.35
C THR A 109 25.18 20.42 -4.51
N THR A 110 24.48 21.30 -5.22
CA THR A 110 23.05 21.21 -5.55
C THR A 110 22.71 19.99 -6.42
N GLU A 111 23.54 19.59 -7.39
CA GLU A 111 23.29 18.42 -8.25
C GLU A 111 23.51 17.11 -7.48
N VAL A 112 24.57 17.06 -6.66
CA VAL A 112 24.84 15.94 -5.76
C VAL A 112 23.72 15.79 -4.74
N LEU A 113 23.29 16.89 -4.11
CA LEU A 113 22.18 16.89 -3.15
C LEU A 113 20.87 16.46 -3.82
N LYS A 114 20.55 17.00 -5.01
CA LYS A 114 19.36 16.60 -5.77
C LYS A 114 19.35 15.09 -6.04
N CYS A 115 20.48 14.54 -6.48
CA CYS A 115 20.65 13.11 -6.72
C CYS A 115 20.51 12.29 -5.43
N GLY A 116 21.11 12.74 -4.32
CA GLY A 116 20.98 12.11 -3.02
C GLY A 116 19.53 12.04 -2.54
N PHE A 117 18.78 13.13 -2.63
CA PHE A 117 17.35 13.15 -2.28
C PHE A 117 16.51 12.27 -3.22
N MET A 118 16.85 12.21 -4.51
CA MET A 118 16.21 11.30 -5.47
C MET A 118 16.41 9.84 -5.04
N VAL A 119 17.66 9.42 -4.84
CA VAL A 119 18.00 8.05 -4.41
C VAL A 119 17.33 7.72 -3.07
N ALA A 120 17.34 8.65 -2.12
CA ALA A 120 16.67 8.48 -0.84
C ALA A 120 15.16 8.28 -1.00
N SER A 121 14.50 9.08 -1.85
CA SER A 121 13.06 8.96 -2.10
C SER A 121 12.68 7.60 -2.70
N VAL A 122 13.46 7.10 -3.67
CA VAL A 122 13.30 5.77 -4.26
C VAL A 122 13.52 4.68 -3.22
N SER A 123 14.61 4.76 -2.45
CA SER A 123 14.94 3.79 -1.40
C SER A 123 13.84 3.68 -0.34
N ILE A 124 13.28 4.82 0.10
CA ILE A 124 12.18 4.86 1.07
C ILE A 124 10.89 4.31 0.44
N GLY A 125 10.62 4.64 -0.83
CA GLY A 125 9.49 4.10 -1.58
C GLY A 125 9.51 2.57 -1.65
N ASP A 126 10.65 1.99 -2.04
CA ASP A 126 10.85 0.55 -2.11
C ASP A 126 10.72 -0.09 -0.71
N SER A 127 11.29 0.55 0.32
CA SER A 127 11.15 0.09 1.71
C SER A 127 9.69 0.03 2.18
N LEU A 128 8.85 1.00 1.79
CA LEU A 128 7.43 1.00 2.12
C LEU A 128 6.67 -0.14 1.43
N ILE A 129 7.01 -0.44 0.18
CA ILE A 129 6.43 -1.55 -0.58
C ILE A 129 6.83 -2.88 0.07
N ILE A 130 8.09 -3.03 0.47
CA ILE A 130 8.59 -4.21 1.19
C ILE A 130 7.85 -4.39 2.52
N HIS A 131 7.66 -3.32 3.28
CA HIS A 131 6.88 -3.37 4.51
C HIS A 131 5.43 -3.82 4.26
N ARG A 132 4.81 -3.35 3.17
CA ARG A 132 3.45 -3.80 2.78
C ARG A 132 3.43 -5.28 2.43
N LEU A 133 4.41 -5.75 1.66
CA LEU A 133 4.54 -7.17 1.33
C LEU A 133 4.68 -8.03 2.61
N TRP A 134 5.48 -7.58 3.57
CA TRP A 134 5.63 -8.27 4.86
C TRP A 134 4.33 -8.38 5.64
N ALA A 135 3.56 -7.29 5.70
CA ALA A 135 2.27 -7.28 6.36
C ALA A 135 1.25 -8.22 5.69
N VAL A 136 1.25 -8.28 4.35
CA VAL A 136 0.37 -9.16 3.56
C VAL A 136 0.66 -10.64 3.79
N TRP A 137 1.93 -10.99 4.03
CA TRP A 137 2.37 -12.38 4.28
C TRP A 137 2.43 -12.75 5.75
N ALA A 138 1.66 -12.07 6.61
CA ALA A 138 1.56 -12.35 8.04
C ALA A 138 2.94 -12.40 8.74
N PHE A 139 3.84 -11.48 8.37
CA PHE A 139 5.17 -11.33 8.93
C PHE A 139 6.18 -12.45 8.61
N GLN A 140 5.94 -13.27 7.58
CA GLN A 140 6.91 -14.26 7.12
C GLN A 140 8.14 -13.60 6.49
N THR A 141 9.31 -13.75 7.11
CA THR A 141 10.55 -13.05 6.71
C THR A 141 11.20 -13.61 5.44
N ARG A 142 10.94 -14.88 5.09
CA ARG A 142 11.56 -15.57 3.95
C ARG A 142 11.36 -14.86 2.60
N ILE A 143 10.21 -14.20 2.43
CA ILE A 143 9.80 -13.59 1.15
C ILE A 143 10.43 -12.20 0.96
N ILE A 144 10.92 -11.60 2.05
CA ILE A 144 11.49 -10.24 2.04
C ILE A 144 12.99 -10.25 1.81
N ILE A 145 13.63 -11.40 1.96
CA ILE A 145 15.08 -11.53 1.75
C ILE A 145 15.46 -11.03 0.35
N VAL A 146 14.75 -11.49 -0.68
CA VAL A 146 15.00 -11.10 -2.07
C VAL A 146 14.89 -9.57 -2.28
N PRO A 147 13.75 -8.91 -1.96
CA PRO A 147 13.63 -7.48 -2.18
C PRO A 147 14.48 -6.63 -1.22
N SER A 148 14.91 -7.17 -0.08
CA SER A 148 15.87 -6.49 0.81
C SER A 148 17.28 -6.47 0.22
N ILE A 149 17.69 -7.57 -0.45
CA ILE A 149 18.98 -7.63 -1.14
C ILE A 149 19.00 -6.65 -2.31
N THR A 150 17.92 -6.59 -3.11
CA THR A 150 17.84 -5.63 -4.22
C THR A 150 17.80 -4.19 -3.74
N LEU A 151 17.17 -3.90 -2.60
CA LEU A 151 17.21 -2.59 -1.95
C LEU A 151 18.63 -2.22 -1.46
N ALA A 152 19.36 -3.17 -0.87
CA ALA A 152 20.75 -2.97 -0.48
C ALA A 152 21.66 -2.73 -1.71
N ALA A 153 21.41 -3.43 -2.81
CA ALA A 153 22.08 -3.17 -4.07
C ALA A 153 21.75 -1.76 -4.59
N LEU A 154 20.47 -1.36 -4.60
CA LEU A 154 20.04 -0.04 -5.05
C LEU A 154 20.70 1.09 -4.26
N THR A 155 20.75 0.97 -2.93
CA THR A 155 21.41 1.97 -2.07
C THR A 155 22.91 2.04 -2.33
N THR A 156 23.58 0.91 -2.51
CA THR A 156 25.02 0.86 -2.86
C THR A 156 25.30 1.53 -4.21
N PHE A 157 24.48 1.25 -5.23
CA PHE A 157 24.60 1.90 -6.54
C PHE A 157 24.29 3.39 -6.46
N GLY A 158 23.34 3.80 -5.60
CA GLY A 158 23.04 5.21 -5.35
C GLY A 158 24.16 5.97 -4.65
N VAL A 159 24.84 5.35 -3.68
CA VAL A 159 26.05 5.91 -3.05
C VAL A 159 27.18 6.01 -4.09
N GLY A 160 27.34 4.99 -4.93
CA GLY A 160 28.29 5.03 -6.05
C GLY A 160 28.00 6.20 -7.00
N LEU A 161 26.72 6.41 -7.36
CA LEU A 161 26.29 7.51 -8.23
C LEU A 161 26.60 8.88 -7.63
N THR A 162 26.26 9.08 -6.36
CA THR A 162 26.49 10.36 -5.66
C THR A 162 27.98 10.64 -5.45
N TYR A 163 28.78 9.62 -5.15
CA TYR A 163 30.24 9.75 -5.05
C TYR A 163 30.87 10.17 -6.38
N GLN A 164 30.46 9.51 -7.46
CA GLN A 164 30.90 9.83 -8.82
C GLN A 164 30.54 11.28 -9.20
N LEU A 165 29.33 11.74 -8.84
CA LEU A 165 28.93 13.14 -9.03
C LEU A 165 29.77 14.13 -8.19
N SER A 166 30.15 13.77 -6.96
CA SER A 166 30.90 14.67 -6.06
C SER A 166 32.38 14.84 -6.42
N THR A 167 32.97 13.91 -7.18
CA THR A 167 34.41 13.91 -7.49
C THR A 167 34.73 14.66 -8.80
N TYR A 168 33.74 15.37 -9.38
CA TYR A 168 33.82 15.83 -10.76
C TYR A 168 34.44 17.24 -10.94
N SER A 169 35.22 17.38 -12.02
CA SER A 169 35.60 18.64 -12.70
C SER A 169 35.42 18.49 -14.22
N SER A 170 34.97 19.56 -14.86
CA SER A 170 34.22 19.70 -16.13
C SER A 170 34.72 19.09 -17.46
N ASN A 171 35.68 18.16 -17.52
CA ASN A 171 36.35 17.84 -18.81
C ASN A 171 36.43 16.37 -19.27
N ASP A 172 35.91 15.38 -18.55
CA ASP A 172 36.08 13.96 -18.94
C ASP A 172 34.82 13.29 -19.52
N SER A 173 34.90 12.92 -20.81
CA SER A 173 33.89 12.15 -21.56
C SER A 173 33.67 10.71 -21.04
N ILE A 174 34.65 10.18 -20.31
CA ILE A 174 34.62 8.83 -19.71
C ILE A 174 33.52 8.73 -18.63
N PHE A 175 33.19 9.85 -17.98
CA PHE A 175 32.18 9.93 -16.93
C PHE A 175 30.76 9.66 -17.44
N GLN A 176 30.41 10.10 -18.65
CA GLN A 176 29.09 9.82 -19.23
C GLN A 176 28.83 8.30 -19.33
N GLY A 177 29.88 7.51 -19.56
CA GLY A 177 29.81 6.05 -19.57
C GLY A 177 29.61 5.46 -18.18
N ALA A 178 30.38 5.91 -17.19
CA ALA A 178 30.30 5.43 -15.81
C ALA A 178 28.97 5.82 -15.14
N PHE A 179 28.60 7.11 -15.19
CA PHE A 179 27.33 7.63 -14.68
C PHE A 179 26.12 6.87 -15.24
N ARG A 180 26.09 6.68 -16.58
CA ARG A 180 25.01 5.94 -17.23
C ARG A 180 24.93 4.49 -16.74
N ARG A 181 26.06 3.82 -16.50
CA ARG A 181 26.07 2.44 -15.95
C ARG A 181 25.48 2.39 -14.54
N TRP A 182 25.84 3.33 -13.67
CA TRP A 182 25.29 3.42 -12.31
C TRP A 182 23.77 3.67 -12.34
N CYS A 183 23.31 4.64 -13.13
CA CYS A 183 21.89 4.94 -13.31
C CYS A 183 21.11 3.73 -13.85
N THR A 184 21.63 3.08 -14.88
CA THR A 184 21.03 1.86 -15.43
C THR A 184 20.93 0.75 -14.38
N GLY A 185 21.96 0.58 -13.54
CA GLY A 185 21.94 -0.36 -12.42
C GLY A 185 20.81 -0.06 -11.41
N ILE A 186 20.68 1.21 -10.99
CA ILE A 186 19.60 1.65 -10.09
C ILE A 186 18.23 1.34 -10.69
N CYS A 187 18.02 1.65 -11.97
CA CYS A 187 16.77 1.35 -12.67
C CYS A 187 16.46 -0.15 -12.69
N PHE A 188 17.43 -1.00 -13.00
CA PHE A 188 17.25 -2.45 -13.01
C PHE A 188 16.90 -3.01 -11.63
N PHE A 189 17.59 -2.58 -10.58
CA PHE A 189 17.28 -3.02 -9.21
C PHE A 189 15.93 -2.50 -8.72
N SER A 190 15.54 -1.27 -9.03
CA SER A 190 14.22 -0.73 -8.65
C SER A 190 13.09 -1.44 -9.39
N MET A 191 13.24 -1.65 -10.71
CA MET A 191 12.24 -2.36 -11.52
C MET A 191 12.09 -3.81 -11.08
N SER A 192 13.18 -4.54 -10.85
CA SER A 192 13.11 -5.92 -10.36
C SER A 192 12.41 -6.01 -9.00
N THR A 193 12.70 -5.08 -8.08
CA THR A 193 12.03 -4.99 -6.77
C THR A 193 10.53 -4.74 -6.94
N SER A 194 10.15 -3.83 -7.82
CA SER A 194 8.76 -3.49 -8.10
C SER A 194 7.99 -4.66 -8.73
N ILE A 195 8.58 -5.37 -9.69
CA ILE A 195 7.98 -6.55 -10.34
C ILE A 195 7.82 -7.69 -9.33
N TYR A 196 8.86 -7.97 -8.55
CA TYR A 196 8.84 -9.03 -7.54
C TYR A 196 7.76 -8.77 -6.49
N THR A 197 7.77 -7.58 -5.89
CA THR A 197 6.82 -7.22 -4.83
C THR A 197 5.37 -7.22 -5.34
N THR A 198 5.13 -6.67 -6.54
CA THR A 198 3.80 -6.68 -7.16
C THR A 198 3.31 -8.09 -7.45
N GLY A 199 4.16 -8.95 -8.02
CA GLY A 199 3.83 -10.35 -8.28
C GLY A 199 3.48 -11.13 -7.01
N CYS A 200 4.25 -10.95 -5.94
CA CYS A 200 3.98 -11.60 -4.66
C CYS A 200 2.70 -11.08 -3.98
N ILE A 201 2.40 -9.78 -4.08
CA ILE A 201 1.14 -9.20 -3.58
C ILE A 201 -0.04 -9.77 -4.38
N TRP A 202 0.06 -9.78 -5.70
CA TRP A 202 -0.97 -10.30 -6.59
C TRP A 202 -1.27 -11.78 -6.29
N TYR A 203 -0.23 -12.60 -6.20
CA TYR A 203 -0.37 -14.02 -5.87
C TYR A 203 -1.08 -14.22 -4.52
N LYS A 204 -0.70 -13.46 -3.49
CA LYS A 204 -1.30 -13.63 -2.17
C LYS A 204 -2.74 -13.14 -2.11
N LEU A 205 -3.04 -12.06 -2.84
CA LEU A 205 -4.41 -11.58 -3.01
C LEU A 205 -5.28 -12.63 -3.71
N TRP A 206 -4.75 -13.25 -4.77
CA TRP A 206 -5.44 -14.32 -5.49
C TRP A 206 -5.71 -15.55 -4.62
N ASP A 207 -4.70 -16.01 -3.88
CA ASP A 207 -4.81 -17.12 -2.92
C ASP A 207 -5.89 -16.85 -1.86
N THR A 208 -5.88 -15.64 -1.28
CA THR A 208 -6.88 -15.24 -0.28
C THR A 208 -8.28 -15.15 -0.88
N ASN A 209 -8.41 -14.58 -2.08
CA ASN A 209 -9.70 -14.48 -2.76
C ASN A 209 -10.27 -15.85 -3.12
N ARG A 210 -9.43 -16.79 -3.56
CA ARG A 210 -9.84 -18.18 -3.85
C ARG A 210 -10.35 -18.88 -2.60
N ALA A 211 -9.62 -18.78 -1.48
CA ALA A 211 -10.05 -19.35 -0.21
C ALA A 211 -11.39 -18.77 0.28
N LEU A 212 -11.63 -17.46 0.08
CA LEU A 212 -12.91 -16.83 0.39
C LEU A 212 -14.05 -17.32 -0.50
N MET A 213 -13.80 -17.54 -1.80
CA MET A 213 -14.78 -18.09 -2.73
C MET A 213 -15.16 -19.54 -2.38
N ASP A 214 -14.19 -20.35 -1.96
CA ASP A 214 -14.44 -21.72 -1.51
C ASP A 214 -15.31 -21.75 -0.23
N MET A 215 -15.06 -20.83 0.71
CA MET A 215 -15.94 -20.68 1.89
C MET A 215 -17.34 -20.20 1.51
N ALA A 216 -17.44 -19.25 0.57
CA ALA A 216 -18.73 -18.71 0.12
C ALA A 216 -19.57 -19.75 -0.64
N SER A 217 -18.93 -20.63 -1.43
CA SER A 217 -19.61 -21.73 -2.13
C SER A 217 -20.09 -22.81 -1.15
N GLY A 218 -19.29 -23.15 -0.14
CA GLY A 218 -19.71 -24.03 0.97
C GLY A 218 -20.90 -23.47 1.76
N TYR A 219 -20.88 -22.18 2.09
CA TYR A 219 -22.01 -21.51 2.77
C TYR A 219 -23.28 -21.48 1.89
N ARG A 220 -23.12 -21.28 0.57
CA ARG A 220 -24.23 -21.33 -0.38
C ARG A 220 -24.81 -22.74 -0.51
N SER A 221 -23.99 -23.78 -0.49
CA SER A 221 -24.42 -25.18 -0.49
C SER A 221 -25.23 -25.53 0.77
N LEU A 222 -24.78 -25.09 1.96
CA LEU A 222 -25.53 -25.26 3.21
C LEU A 222 -26.84 -24.47 3.25
N ARG A 223 -26.94 -23.33 2.54
CA ARG A 223 -28.18 -22.54 2.44
C ARG A 223 -29.19 -23.14 1.45
N VAL A 224 -28.74 -23.92 0.48
CA VAL A 224 -29.59 -24.58 -0.54
C VAL A 224 -29.97 -26.01 -0.16
N SER A 225 -29.35 -26.61 0.86
CA SER A 225 -29.89 -27.84 1.45
C SER A 225 -31.28 -27.52 2.03
N PRO A 226 -32.37 -27.97 1.38
CA PRO A 226 -33.66 -27.91 2.03
C PRO A 226 -33.54 -28.99 3.10
N TYR A 227 -33.29 -28.59 4.34
CA TYR A 227 -33.69 -29.44 5.46
C TYR A 227 -35.16 -29.72 5.23
N ASN A 228 -35.43 -30.91 4.69
CA ASN A 228 -36.74 -31.46 4.56
C ASN A 228 -37.24 -31.64 5.99
N TYR A 229 -37.90 -30.60 6.51
CA TYR A 229 -38.53 -30.59 7.83
C TYR A 229 -39.40 -31.83 8.05
N LYS A 230 -39.90 -32.44 6.96
CA LYS A 230 -40.70 -33.66 7.01
C LYS A 230 -39.90 -34.90 7.43
N ASP A 231 -38.59 -34.99 7.16
CA ASP A 231 -37.78 -36.15 7.58
C ASP A 231 -37.39 -36.10 9.07
N PHE A 232 -37.09 -34.92 9.62
CA PHE A 232 -36.86 -34.79 11.07
C PHE A 232 -38.15 -35.09 11.87
N SER A 233 -39.31 -34.67 11.35
CA SER A 233 -40.62 -34.99 11.96
C SER A 233 -41.02 -36.47 11.88
N ARG A 234 -40.43 -37.24 10.95
CA ARG A 234 -40.63 -38.69 10.83
C ARG A 234 -39.67 -39.47 11.74
N GLN A 235 -38.41 -39.01 11.88
CA GLN A 235 -37.43 -39.63 12.76
C GLN A 235 -37.83 -39.52 14.25
N CYS A 236 -38.43 -38.40 14.67
CA CYS A 236 -38.94 -38.22 16.04
C CYS A 236 -40.27 -38.95 16.30
N ARG A 237 -41.05 -39.30 15.26
CA ARG A 237 -42.33 -40.00 15.40
C ARG A 237 -42.16 -41.52 15.54
N ASN A 238 -41.05 -42.06 15.04
CA ASN A 238 -40.78 -43.51 15.05
C ASN A 238 -39.84 -43.97 16.19
N THR A 239 -39.39 -43.06 17.06
CA THR A 239 -38.46 -43.38 18.18
C THR A 239 -39.10 -43.36 19.57
N HIS A 240 -40.44 -43.29 19.67
CA HIS A 240 -41.15 -43.57 20.92
C HIS A 240 -42.29 -44.57 20.72
N PRO A 241 -42.05 -45.87 20.98
CA PRO A 241 -43.10 -46.76 21.42
C PRO A 241 -43.33 -46.46 22.92
N LEU A 242 -44.35 -45.67 23.26
CA LEU A 242 -44.86 -45.66 24.63
C LEU A 242 -45.90 -46.78 24.78
N GLY A 243 -45.40 -48.01 24.63
CA GLY A 243 -45.88 -49.12 25.44
C GLY A 243 -45.21 -49.00 26.79
N SER A 244 -46.03 -48.82 27.83
CA SER A 244 -45.88 -49.30 29.21
C SER A 244 -44.47 -49.55 29.79
N LEU A 245 -44.38 -49.24 31.10
CA LEU A 245 -43.58 -49.90 32.17
C LEU A 245 -42.60 -48.95 32.90
N PRO A 246 -42.11 -49.28 34.12
CA PRO A 246 -42.80 -49.87 35.28
C PRO A 246 -42.41 -49.21 36.62
N ARG A 247 -43.21 -49.41 37.67
CA ARG A 247 -42.71 -49.40 39.06
C ARG A 247 -41.82 -50.64 39.26
N ARG A 248 -40.51 -50.45 39.41
CA ARG A 248 -39.64 -51.15 40.39
C ARG A 248 -38.16 -50.78 40.17
N GLY A 249 -37.57 -50.20 41.20
CA GLY A 249 -36.32 -50.68 41.77
C GLY A 249 -34.98 -50.29 41.12
N ILE A 250 -34.16 -49.64 41.95
CA ILE A 250 -32.75 -49.96 42.20
C ILE A 250 -31.68 -49.26 41.32
N ARG A 251 -30.85 -48.49 42.05
CA ARG A 251 -29.40 -48.18 41.88
C ARG A 251 -28.93 -47.08 40.91
N LYS A 252 -28.47 -46.02 41.60
CA LYS A 252 -27.08 -45.50 41.63
C LYS A 252 -26.46 -44.90 40.35
N ARG A 253 -26.03 -43.64 40.56
CA ARG A 253 -24.72 -43.02 40.24
C ARG A 253 -24.50 -42.34 38.87
N LEU A 254 -24.24 -41.04 39.04
CA LEU A 254 -23.15 -40.20 38.51
C LEU A 254 -23.21 -39.63 37.07
N LYS A 255 -23.36 -38.29 37.08
CA LYS A 255 -22.52 -37.24 36.44
C LYS A 255 -22.37 -37.16 34.89
N SER A 256 -22.93 -36.03 34.39
CA SER A 256 -22.35 -35.06 33.43
C SER A 256 -22.41 -35.39 31.91
N PRO A 257 -22.17 -34.43 30.97
CA PRO A 257 -22.32 -32.96 30.97
C PRO A 257 -22.99 -32.40 29.67
N ILE A 258 -23.01 -31.05 29.55
CA ILE A 258 -23.15 -30.21 28.34
C ILE A 258 -24.59 -29.83 27.93
N SER A 259 -25.00 -28.68 28.46
CA SER A 259 -26.11 -27.86 27.96
C SER A 259 -25.60 -26.96 26.83
N CYS A 260 -26.13 -27.17 25.63
CA CYS A 260 -26.05 -26.25 24.51
C CYS A 260 -27.49 -25.98 24.03
N HIS A 261 -28.10 -24.88 24.46
CA HIS A 261 -28.73 -23.97 23.50
C HIS A 261 -29.06 -22.61 24.13
N ARG A 262 -28.37 -21.62 23.60
CA ARG A 262 -28.62 -20.19 23.68
C ARG A 262 -29.78 -19.87 22.72
N LEU A 263 -30.83 -19.21 23.21
CA LEU A 263 -31.73 -18.37 22.42
C LEU A 263 -32.11 -17.14 23.26
N HIS A 264 -31.68 -15.97 22.79
CA HIS A 264 -32.12 -14.65 23.25
C HIS A 264 -33.58 -14.37 22.82
N PRO A 265 -34.36 -13.60 23.61
CA PRO A 265 -35.52 -12.86 23.12
C PRO A 265 -35.18 -11.39 22.84
N GLY A 266 -35.89 -10.77 21.89
CA GLY A 266 -36.10 -9.32 21.83
C GLY A 266 -35.49 -8.57 20.65
N TYR A 267 -36.09 -8.68 19.45
CA TYR A 267 -35.89 -7.69 18.38
C TYR A 267 -37.20 -6.91 18.19
N ASN A 268 -37.12 -5.62 18.51
CA ASN A 268 -38.22 -4.67 18.56
C ASN A 268 -38.60 -4.21 17.14
N ARG A 269 -39.87 -4.32 16.78
CA ARG A 269 -40.45 -3.85 15.52
C ARG A 269 -40.82 -2.38 15.72
N ASN A 270 -40.21 -1.45 14.97
CA ASN A 270 -40.73 -0.10 14.62
C ASN A 270 -39.61 0.74 13.97
N ILE A 271 -39.33 0.51 12.68
CA ILE A 271 -38.78 1.52 11.76
C ILE A 271 -39.37 1.21 10.37
N GLU A 272 -40.23 2.09 9.87
CA GLU A 272 -40.78 2.10 8.51
C GLU A 272 -39.68 2.21 7.45
N PRO A 273 -39.77 1.48 6.32
CA PRO A 273 -38.98 1.77 5.13
C PRO A 273 -39.60 2.93 4.32
N PRO A 274 -38.80 3.77 3.64
CA PRO A 274 -39.34 4.78 2.72
C PRO A 274 -39.94 4.12 1.47
N ASP A 275 -41.07 4.66 0.99
CA ASP A 275 -41.78 4.25 -0.21
C ASP A 275 -40.90 4.28 -1.48
N PRO A 276 -41.07 3.32 -2.40
CA PRO A 276 -40.56 3.44 -3.76
C PRO A 276 -41.56 4.21 -4.64
N ASP A 277 -41.07 5.29 -5.29
CA ASP A 277 -41.80 6.09 -6.27
C ASP A 277 -42.39 5.26 -7.44
N PRO A 278 -43.58 5.60 -7.97
CA PRO A 278 -44.27 4.77 -8.95
C PRO A 278 -44.17 5.29 -10.40
N PHE A 279 -42.99 5.51 -10.97
CA PHE A 279 -42.80 5.76 -12.43
C PHE A 279 -41.33 5.42 -12.75
N THR A 280 -40.94 4.45 -13.58
CA THR A 280 -41.24 4.27 -15.00
C THR A 280 -40.85 2.86 -15.45
N LEU A 281 -41.83 2.10 -15.95
CA LEU A 281 -41.64 0.89 -16.75
C LEU A 281 -41.73 1.32 -18.22
N GLY A 282 -40.68 1.10 -19.01
CA GLY A 282 -40.75 1.32 -20.46
C GLY A 282 -39.43 1.21 -21.20
N SER A 283 -39.38 0.29 -22.16
CA SER A 283 -38.42 0.15 -23.26
C SER A 283 -37.23 -0.80 -23.05
N TYR A 284 -37.52 -2.10 -23.13
CA TYR A 284 -36.67 -3.04 -23.88
C TYR A 284 -37.44 -3.44 -25.15
N ARG A 285 -36.99 -2.92 -26.29
CA ARG A 285 -37.11 -3.54 -27.60
C ARG A 285 -35.82 -3.26 -28.35
#